data_AF-A0A356QCC3-F1
#
_entry.id   AF-A0A356QCC3-F1
#
_cell.length_a   1.000
_cell.length_b   1.000
_cell.length_c   1.000
_cell.angle_alpha   90.00
_cell.angle_beta   90.00
_cell.angle_gamma   90.00
#
_symmetry.space_group_name_H-M   'P 1'
#
loop_
_entity.id
_entity.type
_entity.pdbx_description
1 polymer ?
#
loop_
_entity_poly.entity_id
_entity_poly.type
_entity_poly.pdbx_seq_one_letter_code
_entity_poly.pdbx_strand_id
1 'polypeptide(L)'
;RSGASTPEPRTTHQVTNLEILSQDDQTVELRFNWHTLSHRYKKTDSFFGTSFYTLDVSGERPLITRKVVQLNNDYIHQVIDVYHV
;
A
#
# COMPACT_ATOMS: atom_id res chain seq x y z
N ARG A 1 -9.35 15.40 15.77
CA ARG A 1 -10.66 14.78 15.43
C ARG A 1 -10.42 13.27 15.41
N SER A 2 -11.21 12.49 16.15
CA SER A 2 -11.05 11.02 16.23
C SER A 2 -11.26 10.36 14.86
N GLY A 3 -10.40 9.40 14.52
CA GLY A 3 -10.45 8.65 13.25
C GLY A 3 -11.73 7.80 13.09
N ALA A 4 -12.37 7.44 14.20
CA ALA A 4 -13.65 6.73 14.24
C ALA A 4 -14.84 7.69 14.06
N SER A 5 -14.93 8.35 12.91
CA SER A 5 -16.05 9.23 12.57
C SER A 5 -16.80 8.69 11.34
N THR A 6 -18.11 8.63 11.41
CA THR A 6 -18.94 8.13 10.30
C THR A 6 -19.07 9.20 9.20
N PRO A 7 -19.15 8.80 7.91
CA PRO A 7 -18.95 7.46 7.40
C PRO A 7 -17.47 7.06 7.40
N GLU A 8 -17.23 5.75 7.52
CA GLU A 8 -15.91 5.15 7.34
C GLU A 8 -15.35 5.50 5.95
N PRO A 9 -14.04 5.73 5.83
CA PRO A 9 -13.40 5.92 4.54
C PRO A 9 -13.58 4.67 3.67
N ARG A 10 -13.94 4.89 2.40
CA ARG A 10 -13.94 3.82 1.38
C ARG A 10 -12.64 3.93 0.60
N THR A 11 -11.82 2.88 0.61
CA THR A 11 -10.58 2.83 -0.17
C THR A 11 -10.71 1.92 -1.39
N THR A 12 -10.00 2.26 -2.45
CA THR A 12 -9.81 1.41 -3.64
C THR A 12 -8.33 1.41 -3.94
N HIS A 13 -7.71 0.23 -3.81
CA HIS A 13 -6.29 0.03 -4.06
C HIS A 13 -6.08 -0.45 -5.49
N GLN A 14 -5.14 0.16 -6.17
CA GLN A 14 -4.68 -0.24 -7.49
C GLN A 14 -3.19 -0.52 -7.39
N VAL A 15 -2.80 -1.74 -7.76
CA VAL A 15 -1.40 -2.18 -7.85
C VAL A 15 -1.06 -2.35 -9.31
N THR A 16 0.01 -1.72 -9.75
CA THR A 16 0.45 -1.70 -11.15
C THR A 16 1.96 -1.89 -11.24
N ASN A 17 2.45 -2.23 -12.43
CA ASN A 17 3.89 -2.34 -12.70
C ASN A 17 4.62 -3.26 -11.70
N LEU A 18 4.01 -4.40 -11.39
CA LEU A 18 4.62 -5.40 -10.51
C LEU A 18 5.84 -6.00 -11.20
N GLU A 19 6.96 -6.02 -10.49
CA GLU A 19 8.24 -6.51 -10.97
C GLU A 19 8.91 -7.33 -9.86
N ILE A 20 9.34 -8.55 -10.19
CA ILE A 20 10.18 -9.38 -9.32
C ILE A 20 11.62 -8.88 -9.48
N LEU A 21 12.25 -8.53 -8.38
CA LEU A 21 13.63 -8.03 -8.33
C LEU A 21 14.63 -9.17 -8.12
N SER A 22 14.28 -10.12 -7.25
CA SER A 22 15.06 -11.33 -6.98
C SER A 22 14.14 -12.42 -6.42
N GLN A 23 14.52 -13.68 -6.62
CA GLN A 23 13.79 -14.83 -6.11
C GLN A 23 14.74 -15.99 -5.85
N ASP A 24 14.57 -16.64 -4.70
CA ASP A 24 15.12 -17.96 -4.38
C ASP A 24 13.99 -18.92 -3.91
N ASP A 25 14.35 -20.09 -3.40
CA ASP A 25 13.39 -21.13 -2.99
C ASP A 25 12.48 -20.71 -1.82
N GLN A 26 12.90 -19.74 -1.01
CA GLN A 26 12.23 -19.33 0.21
C GLN A 26 11.81 -17.85 0.22
N THR A 27 12.41 -17.03 -0.65
CA THR A 27 12.26 -15.57 -0.61
C THR A 27 11.96 -14.99 -1.98
N VAL A 28 11.05 -14.02 -2.03
CA VAL A 28 10.80 -13.18 -3.22
C VAL A 28 10.93 -11.71 -2.83
N GLU A 29 11.79 -10.98 -3.54
CA GLU A 29 11.83 -9.52 -3.48
C GLU A 29 11.13 -8.94 -4.70
N LEU A 30 10.22 -7.99 -4.47
CA LEU A 30 9.43 -7.39 -5.53
C LEU A 30 9.20 -5.92 -5.29
N ARG A 31 8.86 -5.22 -6.37
CA ARG A 31 8.35 -3.85 -6.33
C ARG A 31 7.08 -3.73 -7.14
N PHE A 32 6.30 -2.71 -6.82
CA PHE A 32 5.14 -2.31 -7.61
C PHE A 32 4.84 -0.83 -7.39
N ASN A 33 4.22 -0.21 -8.40
CA ASN A 33 3.57 1.08 -8.22
C ASN A 33 2.18 0.87 -7.65
N TRP A 34 1.69 1.85 -6.92
CA TRP A 34 0.35 1.81 -6.35
C TRP A 34 -0.33 3.17 -6.40
N HIS A 35 -1.65 3.14 -6.49
CA HIS A 35 -2.54 4.28 -6.35
C HIS A 35 -3.75 3.86 -5.53
N THR A 36 -3.95 4.52 -4.39
CA THR A 36 -5.11 4.33 -3.54
C THR A 36 -6.00 5.56 -3.63
N LEU A 37 -7.25 5.35 -4.05
CA LEU A 37 -8.33 6.34 -3.96
C LEU A 37 -9.03 6.18 -2.60
N SER A 38 -9.13 7.24 -1.81
CA SER A 38 -9.81 7.26 -0.52
C SER A 38 -10.97 8.25 -0.57
N HIS A 39 -12.21 7.76 -0.43
CA HIS A 39 -13.41 8.58 -0.53
C HIS A 39 -14.13 8.70 0.81
N ARG A 40 -14.30 9.94 1.28
CA ARG A 40 -14.99 10.27 2.53
C ARG A 40 -15.55 11.69 2.49
N TYR A 41 -16.69 11.93 3.14
CA TYR A 41 -17.34 13.26 3.20
C TYR A 41 -17.48 13.97 1.84
N LYS A 42 -17.84 13.22 0.79
CA LYS A 42 -17.95 13.71 -0.60
C LYS A 42 -16.64 14.23 -1.21
N LYS A 43 -15.50 13.94 -0.58
CA LYS A 43 -14.16 14.21 -1.10
C LYS A 43 -13.47 12.90 -1.44
N THR A 44 -12.72 12.89 -2.54
CA THR A 44 -11.82 11.80 -2.90
C THR A 44 -10.40 12.32 -2.82
N ASP A 45 -9.59 11.72 -1.96
CA ASP A 45 -8.15 11.93 -1.89
C ASP A 45 -7.44 10.81 -2.66
N SER A 46 -6.26 11.12 -3.18
CA SER A 46 -5.39 10.17 -3.88
C SER A 46 -4.08 10.04 -3.15
N PHE A 47 -3.60 8.81 -2.98
CA PHE A 47 -2.27 8.50 -2.47
C PHE A 47 -1.59 7.60 -3.49
N PHE A 48 -0.36 7.91 -3.87
CA PHE A 48 0.33 7.08 -4.85
C PHE A 48 1.83 7.03 -4.59
N GLY A 49 2.46 5.98 -5.12
CA GLY A 49 3.87 5.77 -4.90
C GLY A 49 4.36 4.43 -5.40
N THR A 50 5.46 3.99 -4.79
CA THR A 50 6.10 2.70 -5.08
C THR A 50 6.29 1.96 -3.76
N SER A 51 6.09 0.65 -3.79
CA SER A 51 6.33 -0.23 -2.65
C SER A 51 7.37 -1.28 -2.99
N PHE A 52 8.18 -1.64 -2.00
CA PHE A 52 9.20 -2.71 -2.08
C PHE A 52 8.91 -3.71 -0.99
N TYR A 53 8.69 -4.97 -1.38
CA TYR A 53 8.32 -6.05 -0.48
C TYR A 53 9.37 -7.14 -0.53
N THR A 54 9.64 -7.73 0.63
CA THR A 54 10.27 -9.05 0.75
C THR A 54 9.22 -9.99 1.29
N LEU A 55 9.00 -11.11 0.59
CA LEU A 55 8.07 -12.17 0.96
C LEU A 55 8.85 -13.43 1.34
N ASP A 56 8.48 -14.04 2.46
CA ASP A 56 8.79 -15.46 2.73
C ASP A 56 7.73 -16.31 2.03
N VAL A 57 8.17 -17.19 1.13
CA VAL A 57 7.36 -18.10 0.32
C VAL A 57 7.65 -19.57 0.64
N SER A 58 8.36 -19.87 1.73
CA SER A 58 8.73 -21.24 2.13
C SER A 58 7.56 -22.08 2.65
N GLY A 59 6.48 -21.43 3.11
CA GLY A 59 5.27 -22.08 3.62
C GLY A 59 4.11 -22.12 2.62
N GLU A 60 2.97 -22.67 3.05
CA GLU A 60 1.75 -22.75 2.21
C GLU A 60 1.17 -21.38 1.81
N ARG A 61 1.50 -20.31 2.56
CA ARG A 61 1.03 -18.95 2.33
C ARG A 61 2.21 -17.99 2.39
N PRO A 62 2.37 -17.11 1.38
CA PRO A 62 3.37 -16.06 1.44
C PRO A 62 3.15 -15.13 2.64
N LEU A 63 4.24 -14.76 3.32
CA LEU A 63 4.24 -13.80 4.43
C LEU A 63 5.10 -12.58 4.07
N ILE A 64 4.61 -11.38 4.32
CA ILE A 64 5.42 -10.15 4.15
C ILE A 64 6.39 -10.05 5.32
N THR A 65 7.69 -10.22 5.05
CA THR A 65 8.76 -10.06 6.05
C THR A 65 9.32 -8.66 6.08
N ARG A 66 9.21 -7.93 4.96
CA ARG A 66 9.57 -6.51 4.86
C ARG A 66 8.63 -5.76 3.92
N LYS A 67 8.15 -4.60 4.34
CA LYS A 67 7.38 -3.65 3.52
C LYS A 67 8.00 -2.27 3.65
N VAL A 68 8.45 -1.70 2.53
CA VAL A 68 8.84 -0.29 2.43
C VAL A 68 7.90 0.41 1.47
N VAL A 69 7.29 1.51 1.93
CA VAL A 69 6.37 2.34 1.16
C VAL A 69 7.03 3.68 0.89
N GLN A 70 7.21 4.01 -0.38
CA GLN A 70 7.57 5.35 -0.82
C GLN A 70 6.29 6.06 -1.27
N LEU A 71 5.86 7.08 -0.52
CA LEU A 71 4.74 7.96 -0.87
C LEU A 71 5.26 9.13 -1.71
N ASN A 72 4.75 9.28 -2.93
CA ASN A 72 5.24 10.31 -3.86
C ASN A 72 4.50 11.65 -3.75
N ASN A 73 3.32 11.68 -3.12
CA ASN A 73 2.54 12.90 -2.88
C ASN A 73 2.39 13.18 -1.38
N ASP A 74 3.53 13.39 -0.71
CA ASP A 74 3.71 13.52 0.74
C ASP A 74 3.30 14.88 1.32
N TYR A 75 2.93 15.86 0.49
CA TYR A 75 2.23 17.07 0.95
C TYR A 75 0.75 16.76 1.20
N ILE A 76 0.48 16.13 2.35
CA ILE A 76 -0.85 15.60 2.67
C ILE A 76 -1.68 16.61 3.47
N HIS A 77 -2.90 16.89 3.00
CA HIS A 77 -3.85 17.77 3.70
C HIS A 77 -4.54 17.10 4.90
N GLN A 78 -4.50 15.77 4.98
CA GLN A 78 -5.07 14.96 6.07
C GLN A 78 -4.09 13.84 6.45
N VAL A 79 -4.30 13.24 7.62
CA VAL A 79 -3.48 12.11 8.11
C VAL A 79 -3.58 10.93 7.15
N ILE A 80 -2.46 10.26 6.90
CA ILE A 80 -2.39 8.95 6.24
C ILE A 80 -2.27 7.85 7.29
N ASP A 81 -2.80 6.68 6.98
CA ASP A 81 -2.85 5.51 7.86
C ASP A 81 -2.62 4.24 7.02
N VAL A 82 -2.36 3.10 7.66
CA VAL A 82 -1.95 1.84 7.04
C VAL A 82 -2.91 1.32 5.97
N TYR A 83 -4.21 1.62 6.09
CA TYR A 83 -5.22 1.21 5.10
C TYR A 83 -5.22 2.05 3.82
N HIS A 84 -4.34 3.06 3.71
CA HIS A 84 -4.15 3.82 2.48
C HIS A 84 -3.03 3.27 1.59
N VAL A 85 -2.17 2.37 2.09
CA VAL A 85 -0.88 2.00 1.47
C VAL A 85 -0.56 0.52 1.50
#